data_AF-A0AAN1F0Q5-F1
#
_entry.id   AF-A0AAN1F0Q5-F1
#
_cell.length_a   1.000
_cell.length_b   1.000
_cell.length_c   1.000
_cell.angle_alpha   90.00
_cell.angle_beta   90.00
_cell.angle_gamma   90.00
#
_symmetry.space_group_name_H-M   'P 1'
#
loop_
_entity.id
_entity.type
_entity.pdbx_description
1 polymer ?
#
loop_
_entity_poly.entity_id
_entity_poly.type
_entity_poly.pdbx_seq_one_letter_code
_entity_poly.pdbx_strand_id
1 'polypeptide(L)' 'MKTYTPEALRKNLFDLLNKVATGNEEIEISLNRRIDFDRRIVFVSKDRYNDLKELDFLYETDTLPVVRN' A
#
# COMPACT_ATOMS: atom_id res chain seq x y z
N MET A 1 -0.07 3.03 8.98
CA MET A 1 -1.05 3.09 7.88
C MET A 1 -2.38 3.63 8.39
N LYS A 2 -3.01 4.57 7.68
CA LYS A 2 -4.35 5.10 8.02
C LYS A 2 -5.42 4.39 7.20
N THR A 3 -6.54 4.04 7.82
CA THR A 3 -7.66 3.37 7.14
C THR A 3 -8.78 4.36 6.80
N TYR A 4 -9.28 4.31 5.57
CA TYR A 4 -10.37 5.12 5.06
C TYR A 4 -11.53 4.24 4.58
N THR A 5 -12.73 4.79 4.61
CA THR A 5 -13.91 4.16 4.00
C THR A 5 -13.98 4.49 2.51
N PRO A 6 -14.76 3.74 1.70
CA PRO A 6 -14.91 4.02 0.28
C PRO A 6 -15.53 5.39 0.01
N GLU A 7 -16.41 5.87 0.90
CA GLU A 7 -17.00 7.22 0.80
C GLU A 7 -15.94 8.31 1.03
N ALA A 8 -15.08 8.14 2.04
CA ALA A 8 -13.99 9.08 2.32
C ALA A 8 -12.97 9.11 1.17
N LEU A 9 -12.69 7.93 0.57
CA LEU A 9 -11.86 7.82 -0.62
C LEU A 9 -12.46 8.61 -1.79
N ARG A 10 -13.74 8.39 -2.11
CA ARG A 10 -14.40 9.07 -3.23
C ARG A 10 -14.40 10.59 -3.07
N LYS A 11 -14.61 11.09 -1.84
CA LYS A 11 -14.65 12.53 -1.56
C LYS A 11 -13.28 13.21 -1.68
N ASN A 12 -12.20 12.49 -1.35
CA ASN A 12 -10.86 13.08 -1.22
C ASN A 12 -9.80 12.35 -2.07
N LEU A 13 -10.20 11.73 -3.18
CA LEU A 13 -9.34 10.83 -3.96
C LEU A 13 -8.02 11.49 -4.37
N PHE A 14 -8.09 12.70 -4.92
CA PHE A 14 -6.90 13.41 -5.39
C PHE A 14 -5.91 13.69 -4.26
N ASP A 15 -6.39 14.20 -3.12
CA ASP A 15 -5.54 14.49 -1.97
C ASP A 15 -4.92 13.23 -1.37
N LEU A 16 -5.69 12.14 -1.30
CA LEU A 16 -5.19 10.86 -0.81
C LEU A 16 -4.12 10.27 -1.76
N LEU A 17 -4.32 10.37 -3.07
CA LEU A 17 -3.32 9.95 -4.05
C LEU A 17 -2.05 10.81 -3.98
N ASN A 18 -2.17 12.13 -3.79
CA ASN A 18 -1.00 13.00 -3.58
C ASN A 18 -0.22 12.64 -2.30
N LYS A 19 -0.92 12.33 -1.21
CA LYS A 19 -0.28 11.86 0.03
C LYS A 19 0.48 10.54 -0.17
N VAL A 20 -0.09 9.63 -0.94
CA VAL A 20 0.56 8.36 -1.29
C VAL A 20 1.77 8.59 -2.19
N ALA A 21 1.60 9.35 -3.29
CA ALA A 21 2.63 9.51 -4.30
C ALA A 21 3.79 10.42 -3.86
N THR A 22 3.50 11.53 -3.17
CA THR A 22 4.52 12.52 -2.77
C THR A 22 4.90 12.41 -1.31
N GLY A 23 3.93 12.11 -0.43
CA GLY A 23 4.18 11.95 1.00
C GLY A 23 4.68 10.55 1.39
N ASN A 24 4.69 9.60 0.43
CA ASN A 24 4.96 8.19 0.66
C ASN A 24 4.09 7.59 1.78
N GLU A 25 2.88 8.13 1.98
CA GLU A 25 1.94 7.63 2.98
C GLU A 25 1.34 6.30 2.52
N GLU A 26 1.35 5.29 3.40
CA GLU A 26 0.61 4.05 3.18
C GLU A 26 -0.82 4.21 3.70
N ILE A 27 -1.79 3.95 2.82
CA ILE A 27 -3.22 4.15 3.07
C ILE A 27 -3.99 2.86 2.83
N GLU A 28 -4.85 2.48 3.77
CA GLU A 28 -5.75 1.32 3.62
C GLU A 28 -7.17 1.79 3.31
N ILE A 29 -7.85 1.11 2.40
CA ILE A 29 -9.26 1.33 2.07
C ILE A 29 -10.02 0.06 2.46
N SER A 30 -10.90 0.16 3.45
CA SER A 30 -11.82 -0.94 3.77
C SER A 30 -13.00 -0.89 2.81
N LEU A 31 -13.23 -1.94 2.02
CA LEU A 31 -14.34 -2.00 1.05
C LEU A 31 -15.66 -2.44 1.67
N ASN A 32 -15.69 -2.68 2.97
CA ASN A 32 -16.82 -3.31 3.64
C ASN A 32 -17.89 -2.36 4.15
N ARG A 33 -19.12 -2.66 3.70
CA ARG A 33 -20.42 -2.43 4.36
C ARG A 33 -20.63 -3.20 5.68
N ARG A 34 -20.17 -4.45 5.70
CA ARG A 34 -20.55 -5.50 6.66
C ARG A 34 -19.33 -6.29 7.08
N ILE A 35 -19.36 -6.76 8.32
CA ILE A 35 -18.22 -7.25 9.11
C ILE A 35 -17.61 -8.57 8.56
N ASP A 36 -18.33 -9.29 7.69
CA ASP A 36 -18.03 -10.71 7.42
C ASP A 36 -17.05 -11.01 6.27
N PHE A 37 -16.56 -10.01 5.52
CA PHE A 37 -15.63 -10.23 4.39
C PHE A 37 -14.50 -9.22 4.37
N ASP A 38 -13.39 -9.41 5.08
CA ASP A 38 -12.36 -8.38 5.25
C ASP A 38 -11.60 -7.97 3.97
N ARG A 39 -12.29 -7.31 3.05
CA ARG A 39 -11.79 -6.85 1.74
C ARG A 39 -11.19 -5.47 1.94
N ARG A 40 -9.86 -5.44 1.99
CA ARG A 40 -9.08 -4.22 2.13
C ARG A 40 -8.19 -4.05 0.90
N ILE A 41 -7.99 -2.80 0.50
CA ILE A 41 -7.01 -2.42 -0.51
C ILE A 41 -5.98 -1.53 0.17
N VAL A 42 -4.70 -1.74 -0.09
CA VAL A 42 -3.64 -0.84 0.36
C VAL A 42 -3.13 -0.04 -0.82
N PHE A 43 -3.06 1.27 -0.67
CA PHE A 43 -2.41 2.20 -1.59
C PHE A 43 -1.02 2.52 -1.06
N VAL A 44 -0.03 2.31 -1.92
CA VAL A 44 1.37 2.67 -1.72
C VAL A 44 1.86 3.42 -2.96
N SER A 45 2.93 4.19 -2.83
CA SER A 45 3.57 4.82 -3.99
C SER A 45 4.10 3.75 -4.95
N LYS A 46 4.21 4.09 -6.24
CA LYS A 46 4.75 3.17 -7.24
C LYS A 46 6.19 2.75 -6.90
N ASP A 47 6.99 3.69 -6.42
CA ASP A 47 8.38 3.43 -6.06
C ASP A 47 8.46 2.47 -4.87
N ARG A 48 7.64 2.70 -3.83
CA ARG A 48 7.51 1.80 -2.69
C ARG A 48 7.07 0.39 -3.11
N TYR A 49 6.12 0.28 -4.04
CA TYR A 49 5.69 -1.01 -4.57
C TYR A 49 6.82 -1.74 -5.28
N ASN A 50 7.62 -1.03 -6.08
CA ASN A 50 8.77 -1.63 -6.76
C ASN A 50 9.85 -2.08 -5.77
N ASP A 51 10.14 -1.29 -4.74
CA ASP A 51 11.08 -1.67 -3.68
C ASP A 51 10.63 -2.95 -2.96
N LEU A 52 9.35 -3.05 -2.61
CA LEU A 52 8.81 -4.24 -1.96
C LEU A 52 8.89 -5.46 -2.88
N LYS A 53 8.58 -5.29 -4.16
CA LYS A 53 8.68 -6.37 -5.15
C LYS A 53 10.12 -6.86 -5.33
N GLU A 54 11.08 -5.95 -5.36
CA GLU A 54 12.50 -6.31 -5.44
C GLU A 54 12.94 -7.07 -4.19
N LEU A 55 12.52 -6.62 -3.00
CA LEU A 55 12.83 -7.31 -1.75
C LEU A 55 12.23 -8.71 -1.69
N ASP A 56 10.99 -8.89 -2.14
CA ASP A 56 10.36 -10.21 -2.25
C ASP A 56 11.14 -11.10 -3.22
N PHE A 57 11.56 -10.59 -4.38
CA PHE A 57 12.38 -11.35 -5.33
C PHE A 57 13.73 -11.78 -4.74
N LEU A 58 14.42 -10.87 -4.04
CA LEU A 58 15.69 -11.18 -3.39
C LEU A 58 15.51 -12.22 -2.26
N TYR A 59 14.39 -12.16 -1.54
CA TYR A 59 14.05 -13.14 -0.50
C TYR A 59 13.78 -14.52 -1.11
N GLU A 60 12.93 -14.59 -2.15
CA GLU A 60 12.58 -15.84 -2.84
C GLU A 60 13.80 -16.53 -3.49
N THR A 61 14.81 -15.75 -3.87
CA THR A 61 16.05 -16.26 -4.49
C THR A 61 17.20 -16.51 -3.50
N ASP A 62 16.98 -16.33 -2.20
CA ASP A 62 18.00 -16.44 -1.14
C ASP A 62 19.23 -15.52 -1.35
N THR A 63 19.03 -14.42 -2.09
CA THR A 63 20.09 -13.44 -2.39
C THR A 63 20.00 -12.20 -1.51
N LEU A 64 18.87 -12.01 -0.80
CA LEU A 64 18.65 -10.88 0.11
C LEU A 64 19.79 -10.67 1.14
N PRO A 65 20.36 -11.71 1.78
CA PRO A 65 21.45 -11.53 2.74
C PRO A 65 22.74 -10.98 2.11
N VAL A 66 22.97 -11.25 0.82
CA VAL A 66 24.18 -10.82 0.10
C VAL A 66 24.11 -9.35 -0.29
N VAL A 67 22.91 -8.87 -0.67
CA VAL A 67 22.68 -7.47 -1.09
C VAL A 67 22.55 -6.52 0.10
N ARG A 68 22.13 -7.02 1.27
CA ARG A 68 21.92 -6.21 2.48
C ARG A 68 23.11 -6.19 3.47
N ASN A 69 24.21 -6.88 3.16
CA ASN A 69 25.50 -6.77 3.87
C ASN A 69 26.35 -5.62 3.32
#